data_AF-A0A354IHF1-F1
#
_entry.id   AF-A0A354IHF1-F1
#
_cell.length_a   1.000
_cell.length_b   1.000
_cell.length_c   1.000
_cell.angle_alpha   90.00
_cell.angle_beta   90.00
_cell.angle_gamma   90.00
#
_symmetry.space_group_name_H-M   'P 1'
#
loop_
_entity.id
_entity.type
_entity.pdbx_description
1 polymer ?
#
loop_
_entity_poly.entity_id
_entity_poly.type
_entity_poly.pdbx_seq_one_letter_code
_entity_poly.pdbx_strand_id
1 'polypeptide(L)'
;MENTLFYDKKTGWDRMSEADEAAMHTYAEGYKAFLDEAKTERDAVRRLKAMAEEKGFVPFSRGMSVQPGEKYYKINRNKAIILFVIGKDGMMSGINLAAAHLDAPRIDIRTIPLYEDNGMALFKTHYYGGI
;
A
#
# COMPACT_ATOMS: atom_id res chain seq x y z
N MET A 1 -41.40 12.13 -17.31
CA MET A 1 -41.02 10.72 -17.60
C MET A 1 -39.94 10.66 -18.70
N GLU A 2 -38.95 11.57 -18.73
CA GLU A 2 -38.10 11.73 -19.93
C GLU A 2 -36.64 11.27 -19.81
N ASN A 3 -36.14 10.91 -18.62
CA ASN A 3 -34.71 10.60 -18.44
C ASN A 3 -34.37 9.15 -18.06
N THR A 4 -35.31 8.22 -18.11
CA THR A 4 -35.07 6.80 -17.77
C THR A 4 -34.67 5.91 -18.95
N LEU A 5 -34.68 6.43 -20.19
CA LEU A 5 -34.40 5.67 -21.41
C LEU A 5 -33.03 5.99 -22.05
N PHE A 6 -32.33 7.02 -21.58
CA PHE A 6 -31.00 7.39 -22.09
C PHE A 6 -29.92 7.05 -21.08
N TYR A 7 -28.90 6.31 -21.53
CA TYR A 7 -27.72 6.03 -20.73
C TYR A 7 -26.83 7.29 -20.67
N ASP A 8 -27.02 8.08 -19.63
CA ASP A 8 -26.21 9.27 -19.35
C ASP A 8 -24.95 8.89 -18.56
N LYS A 9 -23.83 8.70 -19.26
CA LYS A 9 -22.55 8.29 -18.68
C LYS A 9 -21.85 9.48 -18.03
N LYS A 10 -22.22 9.79 -16.78
CA LYS A 10 -21.50 10.76 -15.96
C LYS A 10 -20.16 10.21 -15.47
N THR A 11 -19.10 11.03 -15.47
CA THR A 11 -17.82 10.66 -14.87
C THR A 11 -17.92 10.62 -13.34
N GLY A 12 -16.88 10.16 -12.65
CA GLY A 12 -16.84 10.25 -11.18
C GLY A 12 -16.91 11.70 -10.70
N TRP A 13 -16.23 12.61 -11.40
CA TRP A 13 -16.20 14.04 -11.10
C TRP A 13 -17.59 14.68 -11.17
N ASP A 14 -18.35 14.38 -12.22
CA ASP A 14 -19.70 14.94 -12.43
C ASP A 14 -20.75 14.47 -11.39
N ARG A 15 -20.38 13.51 -10.55
CA ARG A 15 -21.25 12.93 -9.51
C ARG A 15 -20.89 13.39 -8.10
N MET A 16 -19.77 14.10 -7.93
CA MET A 16 -19.28 14.52 -6.62
C MET A 16 -19.99 15.78 -6.14
N SER A 17 -20.34 15.79 -4.86
CA SER A 17 -20.69 17.03 -4.16
C SER A 17 -19.43 17.82 -3.79
N GLU A 18 -19.59 19.08 -3.41
CA GLU A 18 -18.48 19.89 -2.88
C GLU A 18 -17.82 19.24 -1.64
N ALA A 19 -18.61 18.54 -0.82
CA ALA A 19 -18.11 17.79 0.33
C ALA A 19 -17.27 16.57 -0.09
N ASP A 20 -17.68 15.86 -1.14
CA ASP A 20 -16.91 14.74 -1.69
C ASP A 20 -15.58 15.22 -2.27
N GLU A 21 -15.58 16.38 -2.95
CA GLU A 21 -14.37 16.99 -3.52
C GLU A 21 -13.37 17.37 -2.42
N ALA A 22 -13.85 18.04 -1.35
CA ALA A 22 -13.01 18.38 -0.21
C ALA A 22 -12.43 17.13 0.50
N ALA A 23 -13.23 16.07 0.64
CA ALA A 23 -12.78 14.80 1.22
C ALA A 23 -11.76 14.09 0.33
N MET A 24 -11.97 14.09 -0.99
CA MET A 24 -11.03 13.53 -1.96
C MET A 24 -9.68 14.25 -1.90
N HIS A 25 -9.66 15.60 -1.89
CA HIS A 25 -8.43 16.36 -1.77
C HIS A 25 -7.69 16.05 -0.47
N THR A 26 -8.41 16.00 0.65
CA THR A 26 -7.84 15.63 1.95
C THR A 26 -7.20 14.24 1.92
N TYR A 27 -7.87 13.26 1.31
CA TYR A 27 -7.33 11.91 1.12
C TYR A 27 -6.07 11.92 0.24
N ALA A 28 -6.09 12.67 -0.86
CA ALA A 28 -4.99 12.77 -1.81
C ALA A 28 -3.71 13.36 -1.18
N GLU A 29 -3.84 14.32 -0.25
CA GLU A 29 -2.69 14.82 0.52
C GLU A 29 -2.02 13.71 1.35
N GLY A 30 -2.82 12.91 2.06
CA GLY A 30 -2.30 11.76 2.81
C GLY A 30 -1.65 10.70 1.90
N TYR A 31 -2.23 10.48 0.72
CA TYR A 31 -1.67 9.56 -0.28
C TYR A 31 -0.33 10.04 -0.83
N LYS A 32 -0.21 11.34 -1.17
CA LYS A 32 1.06 11.93 -1.61
C LYS A 32 2.15 11.79 -0.55
N ALA A 33 1.84 12.11 0.71
CA ALA A 33 2.77 11.93 1.82
C ALA A 33 3.23 10.47 1.96
N PHE A 34 2.31 9.50 1.84
CA PHE A 34 2.66 8.08 1.81
C PHE A 34 3.62 7.76 0.67
N LEU A 35 3.32 8.22 -0.56
CA LEU A 35 4.17 7.98 -1.72
C LEU A 35 5.57 8.61 -1.57
N ASP A 36 5.70 9.74 -0.87
CA ASP A 36 6.98 10.38 -0.61
C ASP A 36 7.87 9.58 0.35
N GLU A 37 7.27 8.92 1.32
CA GLU A 37 7.99 8.08 2.27
C GLU A 37 8.20 6.64 1.77
N ALA A 38 7.34 6.12 0.90
CA ALA A 38 7.25 4.70 0.54
C ALA A 38 7.87 4.35 -0.83
N LYS A 39 9.10 4.80 -1.11
CA LYS A 39 9.75 4.63 -2.42
C LYS A 39 10.25 3.20 -2.70
N THR A 40 10.49 2.41 -1.66
CA THR A 40 10.87 0.99 -1.78
C THR A 40 9.89 0.11 -1.02
N GLU A 41 9.87 -1.19 -1.31
CA GLU A 41 9.03 -2.16 -0.60
C GLU A 41 9.33 -2.17 0.91
N ARG A 42 10.58 -1.91 1.28
CA ARG A 42 11.00 -1.84 2.69
C ARG A 42 10.50 -0.57 3.37
N ASP A 43 10.53 0.55 2.65
CA ASP A 43 10.02 1.82 3.15
C ASP A 43 8.51 1.79 3.30
N ALA A 44 7.82 1.24 2.30
CA ALA A 44 6.38 1.04 2.31
C ALA A 44 5.94 0.20 3.51
N VAL A 45 6.60 -0.93 3.77
CA VAL A 45 6.30 -1.76 4.95
C VAL A 45 6.50 -0.99 6.26
N ARG A 46 7.57 -0.21 6.38
CA ARG A 46 7.83 0.61 7.57
C ARG A 46 6.72 1.63 7.79
N ARG A 47 6.33 2.35 6.73
CA ARG A 47 5.28 3.38 6.80
C ARG A 47 3.91 2.76 7.11
N LEU A 48 3.55 1.67 6.42
CA LEU A 48 2.30 0.94 6.66
C LEU A 48 2.22 0.39 8.08
N LYS A 49 3.33 -0.13 8.64
CA LYS A 49 3.39 -0.56 10.04
C LYS A 49 3.04 0.59 10.98
N ALA A 50 3.68 1.75 10.83
CA ALA A 50 3.40 2.92 11.68
C ALA A 50 1.93 3.36 11.58
N MET A 51 1.40 3.47 10.35
CA MET A 51 -0.03 3.80 10.12
C MET A 51 -0.98 2.77 10.74
N ALA A 52 -0.61 1.50 10.72
CA ALA A 52 -1.42 0.43 11.29
C ALA A 52 -1.42 0.51 12.83
N GLU A 53 -0.26 0.70 13.44
CA GLU A 53 -0.12 0.86 14.89
C GLU A 53 -0.89 2.08 15.41
N GLU A 54 -0.85 3.22 14.70
CA GLU A 54 -1.68 4.40 14.98
C GLU A 54 -3.19 4.10 14.95
N LYS A 55 -3.61 3.11 14.14
CA LYS A 55 -5.01 2.68 13.99
C LYS A 55 -5.38 1.50 14.90
N GLY A 56 -4.52 1.16 15.86
CA GLY A 56 -4.72 0.13 16.87
C GLY A 56 -4.45 -1.30 16.39
N PHE A 57 -3.69 -1.47 15.30
CA PHE A 57 -3.22 -2.79 14.91
C PHE A 57 -2.03 -3.22 15.78
N VAL A 58 -1.99 -4.50 16.15
CA VAL A 58 -0.90 -5.08 16.94
C VAL A 58 -0.19 -6.23 16.19
N PRO A 59 1.09 -6.51 16.47
CA PRO A 59 1.80 -7.59 15.79
C PRO A 59 1.21 -8.96 16.13
N PHE A 60 0.95 -9.77 15.10
CA PHE A 60 0.50 -11.14 15.26
C PHE A 60 1.65 -12.14 15.39
N SER A 61 1.51 -13.04 16.37
CA SER A 61 2.36 -14.20 16.57
C SER A 61 1.52 -15.48 16.50
N ARG A 62 2.10 -16.53 15.90
CA ARG A 62 1.43 -17.82 15.76
C ARG A 62 1.14 -18.37 17.16
N GLY A 63 -0.10 -18.84 17.38
CA GLY A 63 -0.55 -19.36 18.66
C GLY A 63 -1.22 -18.32 19.57
N MET A 64 -1.27 -17.04 19.17
CA MET A 64 -2.08 -16.05 19.86
C MET A 64 -3.57 -16.38 19.74
N SER A 65 -4.31 -16.17 20.84
CA SER A 65 -5.77 -16.09 20.79
C SER A 65 -6.18 -14.81 20.07
N VAL A 66 -7.30 -14.87 19.34
CA VAL A 66 -7.84 -13.75 18.59
C VAL A 66 -9.34 -13.63 18.84
N GLN A 67 -9.84 -12.41 18.93
CA GLN A 67 -11.23 -12.09 19.20
C GLN A 67 -11.82 -11.24 18.07
N PRO A 68 -13.13 -11.35 17.79
CA PRO A 68 -13.80 -10.49 16.81
C PRO A 68 -13.58 -9.00 17.08
N GLY A 69 -13.27 -8.26 16.02
CA GLY A 69 -12.98 -6.81 16.07
C GLY A 69 -11.52 -6.45 16.34
N GLU A 70 -10.70 -7.40 16.79
CA GLU A 70 -9.26 -7.16 16.99
C GLU A 70 -8.53 -7.01 15.65
N LYS A 71 -7.49 -6.16 15.67
CA LYS A 71 -6.74 -5.73 14.49
C LYS A 71 -5.30 -6.17 14.60
N TYR A 72 -4.80 -6.85 13.58
CA TYR A 72 -3.48 -7.45 13.61
C TYR A 72 -2.70 -7.22 12.33
N TYR A 73 -1.38 -7.20 12.46
CA TYR A 73 -0.49 -7.21 11.31
C TYR A 73 0.57 -8.31 11.40
N LYS A 74 1.01 -8.79 10.24
CA LYS A 74 2.18 -9.67 10.12
C LYS A 74 3.14 -9.15 9.05
N ILE A 75 4.40 -8.97 9.42
CA ILE A 75 5.46 -8.58 8.50
C ILE A 75 6.25 -9.81 8.05
N ASN A 76 6.48 -9.92 6.75
CA ASN A 76 7.36 -10.92 6.15
C ASN A 76 8.65 -10.25 5.65
N ARG A 77 9.78 -10.56 6.31
CA ARG A 77 11.15 -10.13 5.95
C ARG A 77 11.31 -8.63 5.67
N ASN A 78 10.46 -7.79 6.28
CA ASN A 78 10.38 -6.34 6.05
C ASN A 78 10.17 -5.96 4.58
N LYS A 79 9.49 -6.80 3.79
CA LYS A 79 9.19 -6.56 2.37
C LYS A 79 7.71 -6.76 2.01
N ALA A 80 6.94 -7.40 2.89
CA ALA A 80 5.50 -7.50 2.77
C ALA A 80 4.86 -7.35 4.15
N ILE A 81 3.61 -6.86 4.16
CA ILE A 81 2.78 -6.73 5.35
C ILE A 81 1.38 -7.24 5.05
N ILE A 82 0.82 -8.02 5.97
CA ILE A 82 -0.57 -8.46 5.95
C ILE A 82 -1.26 -7.74 7.11
N LEU A 83 -2.38 -7.08 6.82
CA LEU A 83 -3.24 -6.40 7.80
C LEU A 83 -4.58 -7.13 7.83
N PHE A 84 -5.08 -7.46 9.01
CA PHE A 84 -6.35 -8.18 9.13
C PHE A 84 -7.14 -7.75 10.36
N VAL A 85 -8.46 -7.77 10.22
CA VAL A 85 -9.43 -7.52 11.28
C VAL A 85 -10.27 -8.78 11.43
N ILE A 86 -10.41 -9.28 12.65
CA ILE A 86 -11.10 -10.55 12.90
C ILE A 86 -12.62 -10.36 12.80
N GLY A 87 -13.27 -11.12 11.92
CA GLY A 87 -14.72 -11.15 11.77
C GLY A 87 -15.43 -11.94 12.88
N LYS A 88 -16.76 -11.85 12.94
CA LYS A 88 -17.58 -12.52 13.95
C LYS A 88 -17.91 -13.98 13.60
N ASP A 89 -17.99 -14.29 12.31
CA ASP A 89 -18.52 -15.58 11.81
C ASP A 89 -17.46 -16.69 11.70
N GLY A 90 -16.24 -16.42 12.17
CA GLY A 90 -15.11 -17.34 12.11
C GLY A 90 -14.50 -17.50 10.71
N MET A 91 -13.27 -18.01 10.64
CA MET A 91 -12.50 -18.12 9.39
C MET A 91 -13.13 -19.08 8.36
N MET A 92 -13.90 -20.08 8.82
CA MET A 92 -14.56 -21.06 7.94
C MET A 92 -15.68 -20.44 7.10
N SER A 93 -16.20 -19.28 7.52
CA SER A 93 -17.21 -18.52 6.77
C SER A 93 -16.61 -17.69 5.63
N GLY A 94 -15.28 -17.75 5.45
CA GLY A 94 -14.55 -17.05 4.40
C GLY A 94 -13.88 -15.75 4.88
N ILE A 95 -13.21 -15.09 3.95
CA ILE A 95 -12.52 -13.81 4.19
C ILE A 95 -12.77 -12.84 3.03
N ASN A 96 -12.81 -11.55 3.33
CA ASN A 96 -12.72 -10.49 2.34
C ASN A 96 -11.25 -10.10 2.17
N LEU A 97 -10.66 -10.45 1.03
CA LEU A 97 -9.24 -10.22 0.76
C LEU A 97 -9.06 -9.18 -0.34
N ALA A 98 -8.30 -8.14 -0.03
CA ALA A 98 -7.72 -7.22 -1.01
C ALA A 98 -6.20 -7.40 -0.99
N ALA A 99 -5.59 -7.47 -2.17
CA ALA A 99 -4.15 -7.65 -2.32
C ALA A 99 -3.59 -6.61 -3.30
N ALA A 100 -2.41 -6.09 -2.98
CA ALA A 100 -1.63 -5.19 -3.81
C ALA A 100 -0.14 -5.52 -3.61
N HIS A 101 0.72 -5.00 -4.49
CA HIS A 101 2.17 -5.14 -4.38
C HIS A 101 2.81 -3.80 -4.00
N LEU A 102 3.96 -3.86 -3.30
CA LEU A 102 4.67 -2.68 -2.77
C LEU A 102 5.99 -2.39 -3.50
N ASP A 103 6.49 -3.34 -4.26
CA ASP A 103 7.63 -3.16 -5.12
C ASP A 103 7.25 -2.34 -6.36
N ALA A 104 8.21 -1.55 -6.84
CA ALA A 104 8.09 -0.72 -8.02
C ALA A 104 9.36 -0.86 -8.87
N PRO A 105 9.29 -0.63 -10.19
CA PRO A 105 10.46 -0.60 -11.04
C PRO A 105 11.53 0.36 -10.51
N ARG A 106 12.79 -0.07 -10.50
CA ARG A 106 13.91 0.70 -9.94
C ARG A 106 15.26 0.26 -10.46
N ILE A 107 16.28 1.06 -10.18
CA ILE A 107 17.67 0.75 -10.48
C ILE A 107 18.36 0.25 -9.20
N ASP A 108 18.71 -1.03 -9.19
CA ASP A 108 19.48 -1.64 -8.11
C ASP A 108 20.99 -1.56 -8.42
N ILE A 109 21.81 -1.49 -7.38
CA ILE A 109 23.28 -1.63 -7.52
C ILE A 109 23.67 -3.11 -7.60
N ARG A 110 24.65 -3.44 -8.45
CA ARG A 110 25.18 -4.81 -8.54
C ARG A 110 25.94 -5.20 -7.27
N THR A 111 26.18 -6.49 -7.07
CA THR A 111 26.91 -7.03 -5.91
C THR A 111 28.34 -6.49 -5.79
N ILE A 112 29.03 -6.29 -6.91
CA ILE A 112 30.33 -5.60 -6.98
C ILE A 112 30.14 -4.37 -7.88
N PRO A 113 29.66 -3.24 -7.32
CA PRO A 113 29.17 -2.14 -8.13
C PRO A 113 30.24 -1.09 -8.38
N LEU A 114 31.15 -0.83 -7.44
CA LEU A 114 32.10 0.27 -7.51
C LEU A 114 33.20 -0.01 -8.55
N TYR A 115 33.40 0.91 -9.47
CA TYR A 115 34.50 0.91 -10.43
C TYR A 115 34.93 2.34 -10.76
N GLU A 116 36.11 2.51 -11.35
CA GLU A 116 36.58 3.79 -11.87
C GLU A 116 36.55 3.77 -13.40
N ASP A 117 36.10 4.86 -14.00
CA ASP A 117 36.27 5.12 -15.43
C ASP A 117 36.48 6.62 -15.66
N ASN A 118 37.43 6.98 -16.53
CA ASN A 118 37.82 8.37 -16.82
C ASN A 118 38.08 9.25 -15.58
N GLY A 119 38.67 8.68 -14.52
CA GLY A 119 38.97 9.40 -13.28
C GLY A 119 37.76 9.67 -12.38
N MET A 120 36.62 9.00 -12.62
CA MET A 120 35.42 9.09 -11.79
C MET A 120 35.06 7.73 -11.20
N ALA A 121 34.67 7.73 -9.92
CA ALA A 121 34.09 6.56 -9.27
C ALA A 121 32.60 6.41 -9.65
N LEU A 122 32.22 5.24 -10.16
CA LEU A 122 30.90 4.91 -10.67
C LEU A 122 30.35 3.63 -10.03
N PHE A 123 29.03 3.44 -10.08
CA PHE A 123 28.36 2.22 -9.63
C PHE A 123 27.71 1.47 -10.81
N LYS A 124 28.05 0.19 -10.99
CA LYS A 124 27.33 -0.72 -11.89
C LYS A 124 25.96 -0.99 -11.33
N THR A 125 24.96 -0.88 -12.19
CA THR A 125 23.57 -1.08 -11.82
C THR A 125 22.93 -2.25 -12.56
N HIS A 126 21.73 -2.61 -12.13
CA HIS A 126 20.85 -3.58 -12.76
C HIS A 126 19.41 -3.11 -12.57
N TYR A 127 18.62 -3.10 -13.64
CA TYR A 127 17.22 -2.72 -13.52
C TYR A 127 16.42 -3.83 -12.83
N TYR A 128 15.40 -3.43 -12.08
CA TYR A 128 14.37 -4.29 -11.53
C TYR A 128 13.02 -3.80 -12.09
N GLY A 129 12.23 -4.69 -12.68
CA GLY A 129 10.99 -4.35 -13.37
C GLY A 129 11.21 -3.76 -14.79
N GLY A 130 10.13 -3.34 -15.44
CA GLY A 130 10.17 -2.69 -16.75
C GLY A 130 10.24 -1.17 -16.60
N ILE A 131 11.47 -0.63 -16.67
CA ILE A 131 11.74 0.82 -16.66
C ILE A 131 11.59 1.39 -18.06
#